data_AF-A0A1B8D783-F1
#
_entry.id   AF-A0A1B8D783-F1
#
_cell.length_a   1.000
_cell.length_b   1.000
_cell.length_c   1.000
_cell.angle_alpha   90.00
_cell.angle_beta   90.00
_cell.angle_gamma   90.00
#
_symmetry.space_group_name_H-M   'P 1'
#
loop_
_entity.id
_entity.type
_entity.pdbx_description
1 polymer ?
#
loop_
_entity_poly.entity_id
_entity_poly.type
_entity_poly.pdbx_seq_one_letter_code
_entity_poly.pdbx_strand_id
1 'polypeptide(L)'
;MSAHDLPAVDMPNKHVQESITEMQSSEFAKTILPLYSGAPVTIYIGSADNKFILPRAILSLRSPYFAAIFERGFKEGIEQTATLELIDGVVSVRAFEILIQWLFTGQVTIKEATRGESISVGIEFSRLADMCGVMGTGDQVAERLRVIIRDGRVKDSWSYSAGELETNTQNITSEHIISASQLPHGHAVRVILATASVEGG
;
A
#
# COMPACT_ATOMS: atom_id res chain seq x y z
N MET A 1 26.58 34.01 22.89
CA MET A 1 25.53 33.05 22.50
C MET A 1 24.46 33.82 21.77
N SER A 2 24.33 33.61 20.47
CA SER A 2 23.14 34.03 19.72
C SER A 2 23.01 33.14 18.49
N ALA A 3 21.96 32.34 18.46
CA ALA A 3 21.58 31.48 17.34
C ALA A 3 20.32 32.11 16.73
N HIS A 4 20.53 33.05 15.82
CA HIS A 4 19.48 33.56 14.95
C HIS A 4 19.50 32.78 13.64
N ASP A 5 18.29 32.43 13.20
CA ASP A 5 17.86 32.21 11.83
C ASP A 5 18.31 30.91 11.13
N LEU A 6 17.53 29.85 11.37
CA LEU A 6 17.33 28.80 10.37
C LEU A 6 15.97 29.00 9.70
N PRO A 7 15.90 29.08 8.35
CA PRO A 7 14.63 29.23 7.66
C PRO A 7 13.81 27.95 7.82
N ALA A 8 12.54 28.11 8.20
CA ALA A 8 11.55 27.06 8.09
C ALA A 8 11.44 26.68 6.60
N VAL A 9 11.89 25.47 6.27
CA VAL A 9 11.65 24.88 4.95
C VAL A 9 10.15 24.61 4.87
N ASP A 10 9.48 25.43 4.07
CA ASP A 10 8.08 25.27 3.71
C ASP A 10 7.89 23.87 3.10
N MET A 11 7.23 22.98 3.84
CA MET A 11 6.96 21.61 3.41
C MET A 11 5.82 21.67 2.40
N PRO A 12 6.02 21.26 1.13
CA PRO A 12 4.95 21.26 0.14
C PRO A 12 3.97 20.13 0.48
N ASN A 13 2.94 20.47 1.25
CA ASN A 13 1.94 19.54 1.74
C ASN A 13 0.70 19.61 0.82
N LYS A 14 0.30 18.44 0.30
CA LYS A 14 -0.87 18.12 -0.57
C LYS A 14 -0.69 18.06 -2.10
N HIS A 15 0.21 18.81 -2.74
CA HIS A 15 0.32 18.80 -4.22
C HIS A 15 1.35 17.84 -4.83
N VAL A 16 2.24 17.24 -4.04
CA VAL A 16 3.39 16.47 -4.57
C VAL A 16 3.02 15.03 -4.94
N GLN A 17 1.90 14.50 -4.45
CA GLN A 17 1.64 13.05 -4.46
C GLN A 17 1.08 12.50 -5.78
N GLU A 18 0.17 13.22 -6.44
CA GLU A 18 -0.27 12.94 -7.83
C GLU A 18 0.86 13.25 -8.83
N SER A 19 1.75 14.17 -8.46
CA SER A 19 2.78 14.72 -9.33
C SER A 19 3.90 13.73 -9.66
N ILE A 20 4.38 12.86 -8.76
CA ILE A 20 5.65 12.14 -8.97
C ILE A 20 5.66 11.19 -10.18
N THR A 21 4.56 10.49 -10.45
CA THR A 21 4.43 9.61 -11.63
C THR A 21 4.16 10.37 -12.93
N GLU A 22 3.64 11.59 -12.84
CA GLU A 22 3.38 12.49 -13.97
C GLU A 22 4.49 13.55 -14.13
N MET A 23 5.48 13.53 -13.23
CA MET A 23 6.56 14.50 -13.13
C MET A 23 7.52 14.33 -14.30
N GLN A 24 7.95 15.45 -14.88
CA GLN A 24 8.99 15.42 -15.90
C GLN A 24 10.28 14.85 -15.31
N SER A 25 11.03 14.04 -16.08
CA SER A 25 12.20 13.33 -15.57
C SER A 25 13.26 14.25 -14.96
N SER A 26 13.41 15.46 -15.51
CA SER A 26 14.32 16.49 -14.97
C SER A 26 13.85 17.08 -13.65
N GLU A 27 12.55 17.14 -13.42
CA GLU A 27 11.97 17.59 -12.16
C GLU A 27 12.12 16.49 -11.11
N PHE A 28 11.81 15.24 -11.45
CA PHE A 28 12.04 14.07 -10.58
C PHE A 28 13.48 14.01 -10.06
N ALA A 29 14.46 14.17 -10.95
CA ALA A 29 15.88 14.15 -10.57
C ALA A 29 16.27 15.28 -9.61
N LYS A 30 15.53 16.40 -9.60
CA LYS A 30 15.80 17.54 -8.73
C LYS A 30 15.03 17.48 -7.41
N THR A 31 13.81 16.94 -7.40
CA THR A 31 12.94 16.91 -6.20
C THR A 31 12.97 15.57 -5.48
N ILE A 32 13.04 14.45 -6.20
CA ILE A 32 12.90 13.11 -5.60
C ILE A 32 14.25 12.47 -5.31
N LEU A 33 15.23 12.58 -6.21
CA LEU A 33 16.56 12.00 -6.00
C LEU A 33 17.22 12.45 -4.67
N PRO A 34 17.18 13.73 -4.27
CA PRO A 34 17.77 14.16 -3.00
C PRO A 34 17.13 13.51 -1.76
N LEU A 35 15.87 13.05 -1.85
CA LEU A 35 15.15 12.43 -0.73
C LEU A 35 15.76 11.09 -0.32
N TYR A 36 16.43 10.41 -1.25
CA TYR A 36 17.17 9.17 -0.97
C TYR A 36 18.40 9.40 -0.10
N SER A 37 18.93 10.62 -0.05
CA SER A 37 20.13 10.98 0.70
C SER A 37 19.83 11.48 2.12
N GLY A 38 18.56 11.48 2.55
CA GLY A 38 18.15 11.95 3.87
C GLY A 38 18.52 11.00 5.01
N ALA A 39 18.37 11.48 6.25
CA ALA A 39 18.57 10.66 7.45
C ALA A 39 17.62 9.43 7.42
N PRO A 40 18.12 8.23 7.72
CA PRO A 40 17.29 7.03 7.76
C PRO A 40 16.43 7.01 9.03
N VAL A 41 15.29 6.34 8.93
CA VAL A 41 14.47 5.91 10.07
C VAL A 41 14.43 4.39 10.14
N THR A 42 14.25 3.87 11.35
CA THR A 42 14.03 2.45 11.60
C THR A 42 12.55 2.18 11.86
N ILE A 43 11.97 1.21 11.15
CA ILE A 43 10.60 0.74 11.38
C ILE A 43 10.64 -0.73 11.79
N TYR A 44 9.99 -1.06 12.90
CA TYR A 44 9.76 -2.44 13.33
C TYR A 44 8.30 -2.83 13.08
N ILE A 45 8.05 -4.05 12.60
CA ILE A 45 6.70 -4.56 12.37
C ILE A 45 6.42 -5.74 13.31
N GLY A 46 5.64 -5.50 14.37
CA GLY A 46 5.25 -6.49 15.38
C GLY A 46 6.34 -6.94 16.34
N SER A 47 7.58 -7.11 15.86
CA SER A 47 8.72 -7.53 16.68
C SER A 47 10.01 -6.85 16.23
N ALA A 48 11.04 -6.94 17.07
CA ALA A 48 12.37 -6.40 16.79
C ALA A 48 13.08 -7.12 15.62
N ASP A 49 12.65 -8.33 15.27
CA ASP A 49 13.24 -9.12 14.18
C ASP A 49 12.81 -8.59 12.80
N ASN A 50 11.62 -7.99 12.71
CA ASN A 50 11.08 -7.44 11.46
C ASN A 50 11.47 -5.97 11.31
N LYS A 51 12.78 -5.74 11.16
CA LYS A 51 13.39 -4.41 11.10
C LYS A 51 13.60 -3.93 9.66
N PHE A 52 13.16 -2.71 9.38
CA PHE A 52 13.35 -2.03 8.11
C PHE A 52 14.03 -0.69 8.32
N ILE A 53 15.01 -0.36 7.48
CA ILE A 53 15.70 0.94 7.47
C ILE A 53 15.44 1.60 6.13
N LEU A 54 14.88 2.81 6.14
CA LEU A 54 14.53 3.52 4.92
C LEU A 54 14.74 5.04 5.06
N PRO A 55 14.93 5.77 3.95
CA PRO A 55 15.05 7.22 3.99
C PRO A 55 13.76 7.86 4.53
N ARG A 56 13.87 8.61 5.63
CA ARG A 56 12.72 9.29 6.25
C ARG A 56 11.97 10.17 5.26
N ALA A 57 12.70 10.90 4.43
CA ALA A 57 12.13 11.87 3.52
C ALA A 57 11.16 11.22 2.52
N ILE A 58 11.47 10.03 2.01
CA ILE A 58 10.59 9.28 1.10
C ILE A 58 9.32 8.85 1.83
N LEU A 59 9.48 8.30 3.03
CA LEU A 59 8.38 7.79 3.83
C LEU A 59 7.41 8.92 4.23
N SER A 60 7.94 10.02 4.75
CA SER A 60 7.18 11.21 5.14
C SER A 60 6.53 11.91 3.95
N LEU A 61 7.16 11.89 2.76
CA LEU A 61 6.57 12.49 1.56
C LEU A 61 5.31 11.73 1.11
N ARG A 62 5.31 10.41 1.27
CA ARG A 62 4.26 9.52 0.72
C ARG A 62 3.20 9.11 1.73
N SER A 63 3.44 9.37 3.01
CA SER A 63 2.54 9.00 4.11
C SER A 63 2.45 10.12 5.14
N PRO A 64 1.29 10.78 5.24
CA PRO A 64 1.01 11.76 6.29
C PRO A 64 1.15 11.17 7.70
N TYR A 65 0.82 9.89 7.87
CA TYR A 65 1.03 9.17 9.13
C TYR A 65 2.51 9.18 9.52
N PHE A 66 3.40 8.74 8.63
CA PHE A 66 4.84 8.72 8.94
C PHE A 66 5.45 10.13 9.03
N ALA A 67 4.91 11.10 8.28
CA ALA A 67 5.29 12.49 8.45
C ALA A 67 5.01 12.98 9.89
N ALA A 68 3.84 12.65 10.42
CA ALA A 68 3.41 13.03 11.75
C ALA A 68 4.20 12.33 12.87
N ILE A 69 4.37 11.00 12.83
CA ILE A 69 5.07 10.31 13.93
C ILE A 69 6.55 10.68 14.01
N PHE A 70 7.18 11.03 12.89
CA PHE A 70 8.57 11.49 12.88
C PHE A 70 8.72 13.00 13.07
N GLU A 71 7.62 13.74 13.24
CA GLU A 71 7.65 15.16 13.58
C GLU A 71 8.39 15.38 14.92
N ARG A 72 9.08 16.52 15.04
CA ARG A 72 9.85 16.83 16.24
C ARG A 72 8.89 16.98 17.43
N GLY A 73 9.17 16.28 18.52
CA GLY A 73 8.38 16.33 19.76
C GLY A 73 7.85 14.97 20.20
N PHE A 74 7.78 13.99 19.29
CA PHE A 74 7.47 12.59 19.61
C PHE A 74 8.74 11.78 19.85
N LYS A 75 8.64 10.71 20.63
CA LYS A 75 9.76 9.80 20.93
C LYS A 75 10.33 9.23 19.63
N GLU A 76 9.46 8.87 18.70
CA GLU A 76 9.76 8.33 17.39
C GLU A 76 10.54 9.34 16.53
N GLY A 77 10.14 10.62 16.59
CA GLY A 77 10.85 11.73 15.97
C GLY A 77 12.21 12.03 16.59
N ILE A 78 12.44 11.71 17.86
CA ILE A 78 13.75 11.87 18.53
C ILE A 78 14.65 10.68 18.22
N GLU A 79 14.13 9.46 18.36
CA GLU A 79 14.87 8.20 18.18
C GLU A 79 15.00 7.78 16.71
N GLN A 80 14.32 8.48 15.80
CA GLN A 80 14.21 8.10 14.38
C GLN A 80 13.79 6.63 14.23
N THR A 81 12.93 6.16 15.13
CA THR A 81 12.53 4.76 15.25
C THR A 81 11.05 4.68 15.56
N ALA A 82 10.31 3.82 14.88
CA ALA A 82 8.90 3.54 15.18
C ALA A 82 8.62 2.03 15.13
N THR A 83 7.62 1.60 15.89
CA THR A 83 7.11 0.23 15.86
C THR A 83 5.65 0.26 15.45
N LEU A 84 5.29 -0.50 14.41
CA LEU A 84 3.91 -0.77 14.05
C LEU A 84 3.53 -2.13 14.62
N GLU A 85 2.55 -2.13 15.51
CA GLU A 85 1.98 -3.37 16.05
C GLU A 85 1.23 -4.14 14.96
N LEU A 86 1.23 -5.47 15.06
CA LEU A 86 0.45 -6.29 14.15
C LEU A 86 -1.04 -6.02 14.37
N ILE A 87 -1.75 -5.79 13.27
CA ILE A 87 -3.20 -5.58 13.27
C ILE A 87 -3.75 -6.54 12.23
N ASP A 88 -4.61 -7.46 12.67
CA ASP A 88 -5.16 -8.50 11.81
C ASP A 88 -5.85 -7.90 10.57
N GLY A 89 -5.44 -8.37 9.39
CA GLY A 89 -5.90 -7.89 8.09
C GLY A 89 -5.54 -6.44 7.75
N VAL A 90 -4.66 -5.77 8.50
CA VAL A 90 -4.23 -4.38 8.25
C VAL A 90 -2.72 -4.24 8.29
N VAL A 91 -2.06 -4.58 9.40
CA VAL A 91 -0.62 -4.40 9.58
C VAL A 91 0.03 -5.78 9.69
N SER A 92 0.81 -6.12 8.66
CA SER A 92 1.71 -7.26 8.67
C SER A 92 3.04 -6.90 8.01
N VAL A 93 4.03 -7.78 8.22
CA VAL A 93 5.35 -7.68 7.59
C VAL A 93 5.20 -7.61 6.06
N ARG A 94 4.40 -8.52 5.50
CA ARG A 94 4.16 -8.61 4.05
C ARG A 94 3.51 -7.35 3.48
N ALA A 95 2.48 -6.82 4.13
CA ALA A 95 1.85 -5.58 3.68
C ALA A 95 2.83 -4.40 3.71
N PHE A 96 3.70 -4.35 4.73
CA PHE A 96 4.73 -3.32 4.83
C PHE A 96 5.85 -3.48 3.78
N GLU A 97 6.23 -4.71 3.43
CA GLU A 97 7.17 -4.98 2.33
C GLU A 97 6.63 -4.49 0.98
N ILE A 98 5.33 -4.69 0.71
CA ILE A 98 4.67 -4.16 -0.49
C ILE A 98 4.67 -2.63 -0.48
N LEU A 99 4.44 -2.01 0.67
CA LEU A 99 4.56 -0.55 0.82
C LEU A 99 5.97 -0.07 0.48
N ILE A 100 7.00 -0.71 1.03
CA ILE A 100 8.40 -0.39 0.69
C ILE A 100 8.61 -0.54 -0.82
N GLN A 101 8.23 -1.67 -1.42
CA GLN A 101 8.41 -1.84 -2.86
C GLN A 101 7.73 -0.72 -3.66
N TRP A 102 6.51 -0.35 -3.31
CA TRP A 102 5.80 0.76 -3.97
C TRP A 102 6.48 2.12 -3.74
N LEU A 103 7.00 2.40 -2.55
CA LEU A 103 7.73 3.66 -2.27
C LEU A 103 8.95 3.83 -3.18
N PHE A 104 9.63 2.74 -3.52
CA PHE A 104 10.85 2.77 -4.31
C PHE A 104 10.62 2.60 -5.82
N THR A 105 9.56 1.91 -6.24
CA THR A 105 9.31 1.59 -7.65
C THR A 105 8.10 2.30 -8.25
N GLY A 106 7.24 2.88 -7.41
CA GLY A 106 5.95 3.41 -7.79
C GLY A 106 4.93 2.35 -8.23
N GLN A 107 5.23 1.05 -8.06
CA GLN A 107 4.40 -0.05 -8.53
C GLN A 107 4.04 -1.02 -7.43
N VAL A 108 2.76 -1.33 -7.30
CA VAL A 108 2.28 -2.43 -6.49
C VAL A 108 2.51 -3.76 -7.21
N THR A 109 3.18 -4.68 -6.52
CA THR A 109 3.40 -6.05 -6.96
C THR A 109 2.79 -7.01 -5.94
N ILE A 110 1.94 -7.92 -6.42
CA ILE A 110 1.37 -9.01 -5.62
C ILE A 110 1.78 -10.31 -6.30
N LYS A 111 2.44 -11.20 -5.55
CA LYS A 111 3.00 -12.46 -6.05
C LYS A 111 2.74 -13.56 -5.02
N GLU A 112 1.48 -13.97 -4.91
CA GLU A 112 1.10 -15.07 -4.03
C GLU A 112 0.90 -16.37 -4.81
N ALA A 113 0.98 -17.49 -4.09
CA ALA A 113 0.85 -18.83 -4.69
C ALA A 113 -0.56 -19.07 -5.25
N THR A 114 -1.58 -18.53 -4.59
CA THR A 114 -2.98 -18.67 -5.01
C THR A 114 -3.65 -17.33 -5.30
N ARG A 115 -4.74 -17.39 -6.07
CA ARG A 115 -5.59 -16.21 -6.35
C ARG A 115 -6.25 -15.68 -5.07
N GLY A 116 -6.77 -16.58 -4.23
CA GLY A 116 -7.39 -16.21 -2.96
C GLY A 116 -6.42 -15.49 -2.02
N GLU A 117 -5.18 -15.95 -1.92
CA GLU A 117 -4.12 -15.25 -1.17
C GLU A 117 -3.79 -13.90 -1.81
N SER A 118 -3.68 -13.83 -3.14
CA SER A 118 -3.42 -12.57 -3.84
C SER A 118 -4.52 -11.52 -3.56
N ILE A 119 -5.78 -11.95 -3.47
CA ILE A 119 -6.91 -11.10 -3.08
C ILE A 119 -6.77 -10.65 -1.62
N SER A 120 -6.51 -11.59 -0.70
CA SER A 120 -6.29 -11.25 0.72
C SER A 120 -5.16 -10.23 0.89
N VAL A 121 -4.03 -10.42 0.20
CA VAL A 121 -2.89 -9.52 0.23
C VAL A 121 -3.20 -8.15 -0.35
N GLY A 122 -3.95 -8.09 -1.45
CA GLY A 122 -4.40 -6.82 -2.02
C GLY A 122 -5.29 -6.04 -1.04
N ILE A 123 -6.22 -6.71 -0.36
CA ILE A 123 -7.08 -6.09 0.64
C ILE A 123 -6.25 -5.61 1.84
N GLU A 124 -5.40 -6.48 2.38
CA GLU A 124 -4.53 -6.20 3.53
C GLU A 124 -3.64 -4.99 3.27
N PHE A 125 -2.94 -4.96 2.13
CA PHE A 125 -2.12 -3.82 1.73
C PHE A 125 -2.93 -2.54 1.53
N SER A 126 -4.15 -2.63 0.97
CA SER A 126 -5.03 -1.47 0.84
C SER A 126 -5.40 -0.88 2.20
N ARG A 127 -5.70 -1.75 3.17
CA ARG A 127 -6.03 -1.33 4.54
C ARG A 127 -4.81 -0.71 5.24
N LEU A 128 -3.61 -1.24 5.04
CA LEU A 128 -2.37 -0.61 5.52
C LEU A 128 -2.18 0.78 4.90
N ALA A 129 -2.33 0.88 3.57
CA ALA A 129 -2.16 2.13 2.84
C ALA A 129 -3.13 3.20 3.34
N ASP A 130 -4.41 2.86 3.51
CA ASP A 130 -5.42 3.75 4.08
C ASP A 130 -5.07 4.17 5.52
N MET A 131 -4.66 3.22 6.38
CA MET A 131 -4.23 3.50 7.74
C MET A 131 -3.07 4.50 7.79
N CYS A 132 -2.11 4.36 6.88
CA CYS A 132 -0.95 5.24 6.77
C CYS A 132 -1.21 6.51 5.93
N GLY A 133 -2.42 6.70 5.39
CA GLY A 133 -2.75 7.81 4.49
C GLY A 133 -1.95 7.81 3.18
N VAL A 134 -1.52 6.64 2.72
CA VAL A 134 -0.77 6.47 1.48
C VAL A 134 -1.74 6.54 0.29
N MET A 135 -1.64 7.61 -0.49
CA MET A 135 -2.46 7.83 -1.68
C MET A 135 -1.78 7.28 -2.94
N GLY A 136 -2.57 6.94 -3.96
CA GLY A 136 -2.10 6.52 -5.30
C GLY A 136 -1.83 5.01 -5.45
N THR A 137 -2.10 4.22 -4.42
CA THR A 137 -1.98 2.75 -4.46
C THR A 137 -3.29 2.07 -4.84
N GLY A 138 -4.44 2.65 -4.48
CA GLY A 138 -5.76 2.05 -4.61
C GLY A 138 -6.07 1.54 -6.02
N ASP A 139 -5.89 2.37 -7.04
CA ASP A 139 -6.16 1.98 -8.44
C ASP A 139 -5.17 0.91 -8.96
N GLN A 140 -3.92 0.94 -8.51
CA GLN A 140 -2.93 -0.09 -8.88
C GLN A 140 -3.31 -1.44 -8.28
N VAL A 141 -3.67 -1.48 -7.00
CA VAL A 141 -4.13 -2.71 -6.34
C VAL A 141 -5.39 -3.21 -7.03
N ALA A 142 -6.34 -2.31 -7.27
CA ALA A 142 -7.60 -2.61 -7.91
C ALA A 142 -7.38 -3.25 -9.30
N GLU A 143 -6.49 -2.69 -10.13
CA GLU A 143 -6.16 -3.26 -11.43
C GLU A 143 -5.47 -4.62 -11.32
N ARG A 144 -4.54 -4.80 -10.38
CA ARG A 144 -3.91 -6.11 -10.14
C ARG A 144 -4.96 -7.16 -9.76
N LEU A 145 -5.87 -6.83 -8.85
CA LEU A 145 -6.95 -7.72 -8.45
C LEU A 145 -7.91 -8.02 -9.59
N ARG A 146 -8.22 -7.04 -10.44
CA ARG A 146 -9.04 -7.25 -11.65
C ARG A 146 -8.42 -8.31 -12.57
N VAL A 147 -7.11 -8.23 -12.81
CA VAL A 147 -6.38 -9.23 -13.61
C VAL A 147 -6.43 -10.60 -12.94
N ILE A 148 -6.12 -10.70 -11.65
CA ILE A 148 -6.16 -11.96 -10.88
C ILE A 148 -7.55 -12.62 -10.95
N ILE A 149 -8.62 -11.82 -10.82
CA ILE A 149 -10.00 -12.29 -10.89
C ILE A 149 -10.36 -12.72 -12.32
N ARG A 150 -9.99 -11.93 -13.34
CA ARG A 150 -10.32 -12.23 -14.75
C ARG A 150 -9.55 -13.44 -15.28
N ASP A 151 -8.28 -13.59 -14.94
CA ASP A 151 -7.45 -14.74 -15.34
C ASP A 151 -7.91 -16.04 -14.68
N GLY A 152 -8.80 -15.97 -13.68
CA GLY A 152 -9.54 -17.11 -13.15
C GLY A 152 -10.75 -17.54 -14.00
N ARG A 153 -11.19 -16.72 -14.97
CA ARG A 153 -12.39 -16.97 -15.80
C ARG A 153 -12.12 -17.81 -17.05
N VAL A 154 -10.87 -18.10 -17.38
CA VAL A 154 -10.53 -18.92 -18.56
C VAL A 154 -10.77 -20.39 -18.22
N LYS A 155 -11.87 -20.95 -18.75
CA LYS A 155 -12.12 -22.39 -18.81
C LYS A 155 -10.92 -23.09 -19.44
N ASP A 156 -10.36 -24.08 -18.76
CA ASP A 156 -9.79 -25.23 -19.45
C ASP A 156 -10.93 -25.84 -20.27
N SER A 157 -10.95 -25.50 -21.55
CA SER A 157 -11.71 -26.22 -22.55
C SER A 157 -11.31 -27.69 -22.40
N TRP A 158 -12.26 -28.62 -22.49
CA TRP A 158 -12.10 -30.10 -22.42
C TRP A 158 -12.46 -30.84 -21.11
N SER A 159 -13.47 -30.42 -20.33
CA SER A 159 -14.18 -31.37 -19.45
C SER A 159 -15.70 -31.36 -19.67
N TYR A 160 -16.20 -32.45 -20.26
CA TYR A 160 -17.61 -32.78 -20.30
C TYR A 160 -18.00 -33.42 -18.96
N SER A 161 -18.51 -32.61 -18.04
CA SER A 161 -19.25 -33.10 -16.87
C SER A 161 -20.36 -32.11 -16.52
N ALA A 162 -21.60 -32.55 -16.70
CA ALA A 162 -22.78 -31.81 -16.26
C ALA A 162 -22.77 -31.66 -14.74
N GLY A 163 -22.76 -30.42 -14.24
CA GLY A 163 -23.04 -30.13 -12.82
C GLY A 163 -22.17 -29.08 -12.14
N GLU A 164 -21.13 -28.53 -12.76
CA GLU A 164 -20.29 -27.51 -12.11
C GLU A 164 -20.87 -26.11 -12.29
N LEU A 165 -21.57 -25.68 -11.24
CA LEU A 165 -21.94 -24.29 -10.96
C LEU A 165 -20.71 -23.39 -11.14
N GLU A 166 -20.94 -22.28 -11.82
CA GLU A 166 -19.99 -21.26 -12.27
C GLU A 166 -18.78 -21.04 -11.34
N THR A 167 -17.59 -21.35 -11.83
CA THR A 167 -16.30 -21.37 -11.11
C THR A 167 -15.69 -19.98 -10.82
N ASN A 168 -16.38 -18.89 -11.14
CA ASN A 168 -15.91 -17.52 -10.90
C ASN A 168 -15.89 -17.15 -9.40
N THR A 169 -16.68 -17.85 -8.58
CA THR A 169 -16.96 -17.56 -7.17
C THR A 169 -16.05 -18.34 -6.21
N GLN A 170 -15.20 -19.26 -6.71
CA GLN A 170 -14.35 -20.09 -5.85
C GLN A 170 -13.19 -19.33 -5.20
N ASN A 171 -12.74 -18.21 -5.78
CA ASN A 171 -11.57 -17.48 -5.29
C ASN A 171 -11.91 -16.25 -4.44
N ILE A 172 -13.15 -15.75 -4.49
CA ILE A 172 -13.64 -14.63 -3.69
C ILE A 172 -14.54 -15.20 -2.60
N THR A 173 -14.08 -15.15 -1.36
CA THR A 173 -14.83 -15.66 -0.21
C THR A 173 -15.64 -14.55 0.46
N SER A 174 -16.61 -14.93 1.30
CA SER A 174 -17.30 -13.96 2.15
C SER A 174 -16.33 -13.18 3.05
N GLU A 175 -15.22 -13.79 3.45
CA GLU A 175 -14.17 -13.13 4.23
C GLU A 175 -13.49 -12.00 3.45
N HIS A 176 -13.22 -12.20 2.15
CA HIS A 176 -12.71 -11.12 1.29
C HIS A 176 -13.68 -9.95 1.21
N ILE A 177 -14.98 -10.22 1.11
CA ILE A 177 -16.01 -9.17 1.05
C ILE A 177 -16.15 -8.44 2.38
N ILE A 178 -16.15 -9.17 3.50
CA ILE A 178 -16.19 -8.58 4.84
C ILE A 178 -14.93 -7.73 5.07
N SER A 179 -13.75 -8.22 4.73
CA SER A 179 -12.50 -7.48 4.91
C SER A 179 -12.44 -6.23 4.02
N ALA A 180 -12.84 -6.35 2.74
CA ALA A 180 -12.90 -5.21 1.82
C ALA A 180 -13.97 -4.18 2.19
N SER A 181 -15.02 -4.57 2.91
CA SER A 181 -16.05 -3.64 3.41
C SER A 181 -15.53 -2.65 4.45
N GLN A 182 -14.40 -2.98 5.10
CA GLN A 182 -13.70 -2.10 6.04
C GLN A 182 -12.90 -0.99 5.36
N LEU A 183 -12.74 -1.05 4.03
CA LEU A 183 -12.16 0.04 3.25
C LEU A 183 -13.17 1.21 3.11
N PRO A 184 -12.67 2.46 2.99
CA PRO A 184 -13.51 3.63 2.77
C PRO A 184 -14.52 3.46 1.64
N HIS A 185 -15.64 4.17 1.75
CA HIS A 185 -16.65 4.18 0.69
C HIS A 185 -16.06 4.74 -0.61
N GLY A 186 -16.30 4.05 -1.71
CA GLY A 186 -15.74 4.40 -3.02
C GLY A 186 -14.29 3.92 -3.25
N HIS A 187 -13.66 3.23 -2.29
CA HIS A 187 -12.32 2.69 -2.49
C HIS A 187 -12.30 1.68 -3.66
N ALA A 188 -11.36 1.84 -4.60
CA ALA A 188 -11.33 1.09 -5.86
C ALA A 188 -11.33 -0.43 -5.67
N VAL A 189 -10.55 -0.93 -4.70
CA VAL A 189 -10.53 -2.37 -4.34
C VAL A 189 -11.89 -2.86 -3.85
N ARG A 190 -12.61 -2.08 -3.04
CA ARG A 190 -13.96 -2.42 -2.56
C ARG A 190 -14.94 -2.50 -3.73
N VAL A 191 -14.87 -1.57 -4.68
CA VAL A 191 -15.73 -1.55 -5.87
C VAL A 191 -15.50 -2.78 -6.75
N ILE A 192 -14.24 -3.14 -7.01
CA ILE A 192 -13.92 -4.29 -7.87
C ILE A 192 -14.37 -5.60 -7.24
N LEU A 193 -14.12 -5.79 -5.94
CA LEU A 193 -14.54 -7.01 -5.24
C LEU A 193 -16.07 -7.11 -5.18
N ALA A 194 -16.77 -6.01 -4.89
CA ALA A 194 -18.23 -6.00 -4.92
C ALA A 194 -18.78 -6.32 -6.32
N THR A 195 -18.20 -5.74 -7.38
CA THR A 195 -18.62 -6.01 -8.76
C THR A 195 -18.39 -7.47 -9.14
N ALA A 196 -17.22 -8.00 -8.80
CA ALA A 196 -16.87 -9.39 -9.10
C ALA A 196 -17.77 -10.40 -8.36
N SER A 197 -18.27 -10.07 -7.17
CA SER A 197 -19.22 -10.92 -6.43
C SER A 197 -20.63 -10.94 -7.00
N VAL A 198 -21.07 -9.86 -7.68
CA VAL A 198 -22.41 -9.80 -8.29
C VAL A 198 -22.42 -10.43 -9.69
N GLU A 199 -21.31 -10.35 -10.42
CA GLU A 199 -21.16 -10.93 -11.77
C GLU A 199 -20.92 -12.46 -11.79
N GLY A 200 -20.72 -13.10 -10.64
CA GLY A 200 -20.46 -14.54 -10.51
C GLY A 200 -21.63 -15.36 -9.95
N GLY A 201 -22.86 -14.82 -9.99
CA GLY A 201 -24.06 -15.46 -9.46
C GLY A 201 -25.18 -15.62 -10.48
#